data_AF-A0A3B8WH90-F1
#
_entry.id   AF-A0A3B8WH90-F1
#
_cell.length_a   1.000
_cell.length_b   1.000
_cell.length_c   1.000
_cell.angle_alpha   90.00
_cell.angle_beta   90.00
_cell.angle_gamma   90.00
#
_symmetry.space_group_name_H-M   'P 1'
#
loop_
_entity.id
_entity.type
_entity.pdbx_description
1 polymer ?
#
loop_
_entity_poly.entity_id
_entity_poly.type
_entity_poly.pdbx_seq_one_letter_code
_entity_poly.pdbx_strand_id
1 'polypeptide(L)'
;MAHDNKVVRLAGQKPVSRFSLPVELVRLRDTSGQSLKAVLASFFEQADDSLFALADRAGSNQDQTAYFDAMRELRLRRKAMTVSVLQYVSQAFNELGKFKPARS
;
A
#
# COMPACT_ATOMS: atom_id res chain seq x y z
N MET A 1 54.86 19.17 35.11
CA MET A 1 54.67 18.40 33.88
C MET A 1 53.27 17.78 33.95
N ALA A 2 52.31 18.36 33.24
CA ALA A 2 50.92 17.90 33.24
C ALA A 2 50.68 17.15 31.93
N HIS A 3 50.36 15.86 32.03
CA HIS A 3 50.04 15.03 30.87
C HIS A 3 48.60 15.30 30.44
N ASP A 4 48.45 15.92 29.26
CA ASP A 4 47.18 16.14 28.55
C ASP A 4 46.71 14.79 27.99
N ASN A 5 45.66 14.21 28.60
CA ASN A 5 45.10 12.95 28.16
C ASN A 5 43.95 13.20 27.18
N LYS A 6 44.29 13.46 25.90
CA LYS A 6 43.32 13.48 24.79
C LYS A 6 42.92 12.06 24.41
N VAL A 7 41.99 11.49 25.17
CA VAL A 7 41.31 10.25 24.79
C VAL A 7 40.31 10.52 23.67
N VAL A 8 40.68 10.17 22.43
CA VAL A 8 39.74 10.15 21.30
C VAL A 8 38.86 8.90 21.45
N ARG A 9 37.59 9.10 21.80
CA ARG A 9 36.59 8.03 21.80
C ARG A 9 36.20 7.68 20.37
N LEU A 10 36.83 6.65 19.80
CA LEU A 10 36.45 6.02 18.54
C LEU A 10 35.60 4.78 18.82
N ALA A 11 34.41 4.96 19.42
CA ALA A 11 33.40 3.92 19.40
C ALA A 11 32.64 4.02 18.06
N GLY A 12 33.20 3.37 17.05
CA GLY A 12 32.64 3.28 15.69
C GLY A 12 31.32 2.53 15.64
N GLN A 13 30.23 3.16 16.08
CA GLN A 13 28.93 2.89 15.48
C GLN A 13 28.95 3.53 14.10
N LYS A 14 29.24 2.73 13.07
CA LYS A 14 28.75 3.07 11.73
C LYS A 14 27.26 3.37 11.91
N PRO A 15 26.77 4.58 11.63
CA PRO A 15 25.34 4.79 11.61
C PRO A 15 24.82 3.77 10.60
N VAL A 16 24.00 2.84 11.06
CA VAL A 16 23.27 1.92 10.19
C VAL A 16 22.66 2.85 9.16
N SER A 17 23.15 2.79 7.92
CA SER A 17 22.65 3.65 6.85
C SER A 17 21.20 3.25 6.67
N ARG A 18 20.30 3.97 7.36
CA ARG A 18 18.87 3.82 7.18
C ARG A 18 18.67 4.20 5.73
N PHE A 19 18.44 3.20 4.89
CA PHE A 19 18.11 3.45 3.52
C PHE A 19 16.88 4.36 3.52
N SER A 20 17.05 5.58 3.06
CA SER A 20 15.94 6.47 2.76
C SER A 20 15.65 6.34 1.26
N LEU A 21 14.38 6.19 0.92
CA LEU A 21 13.94 6.26 -0.46
C LEU A 21 14.37 7.61 -1.06
N PRO A 22 15.07 7.61 -2.22
CA PRO A 22 15.31 8.81 -2.99
C PRO A 22 14.02 9.62 -3.21
N VAL A 23 14.13 10.95 -3.21
CA VAL A 23 12.98 11.86 -3.31
C VAL A 23 12.09 11.59 -4.54
N GLU A 24 12.68 11.20 -5.67
CA GLU A 24 11.91 10.89 -6.88
C GLU A 24 11.09 9.60 -6.72
N LEU A 25 11.58 8.60 -6.00
CA LEU A 25 10.82 7.39 -5.69
C LEU A 25 9.71 7.67 -4.68
N VAL A 26 9.91 8.62 -3.76
CA VAL A 26 8.84 9.10 -2.87
C VAL A 26 7.72 9.76 -3.69
N ARG A 27 8.06 10.65 -4.62
CA ARG A 27 7.09 11.29 -5.51
C ARG A 27 6.34 10.28 -6.38
N LEU A 28 7.06 9.30 -6.92
CA LEU A 28 6.46 8.21 -7.71
C LEU A 28 5.50 7.38 -6.88
N ARG A 29 5.86 7.01 -5.64
CA ARG A 29 4.98 6.31 -4.70
C ARG A 29 3.69 7.09 -4.46
N ASP A 30 3.82 8.39 -4.17
CA ASP A 30 2.67 9.23 -3.81
C ASP A 30 1.73 9.42 -5.00
N THR A 31 2.29 9.68 -6.19
CA THR A 31 1.51 9.80 -7.45
C THR A 31 0.83 8.48 -7.82
N SER A 32 1.53 7.35 -7.67
CA SER A 32 0.97 6.02 -7.90
C SER A 32 -0.15 5.71 -6.91
N GLY A 33 0.03 6.08 -5.63
CA GLY A 33 -0.99 5.89 -4.60
C GLY A 33 -2.27 6.69 -4.87
N GLN A 34 -2.15 7.93 -5.34
CA GLN A 34 -3.31 8.74 -5.75
C GLN A 34 -4.04 8.12 -6.96
N SER A 35 -3.29 7.72 -7.98
CA SER A 35 -3.84 7.08 -9.18
C SER A 35 -4.55 5.77 -8.84
N LEU A 36 -3.93 4.93 -7.99
CA LEU A 36 -4.49 3.66 -7.55
C LEU A 36 -5.77 3.86 -6.72
N LYS A 37 -5.80 4.87 -5.87
CA LYS A 37 -7.02 5.24 -5.13
C LYS A 37 -8.17 5.60 -6.06
N ALA A 38 -7.91 6.36 -7.12
CA ALA A 38 -8.93 6.72 -8.12
C ALA A 38 -9.43 5.49 -8.90
N VAL A 39 -8.53 4.62 -9.35
CA VAL A 39 -8.88 3.38 -10.05
C VAL A 39 -9.70 2.45 -9.15
N LEU A 40 -9.29 2.26 -7.90
CA LEU A 40 -10.03 1.44 -6.93
C LEU A 40 -11.43 2.00 -6.64
N ALA A 41 -11.55 3.32 -6.51
CA ALA A 41 -12.86 3.96 -6.36
C ALA A 41 -13.77 3.61 -7.54
N SER A 42 -13.30 3.83 -8.77
CA SER A 42 -14.07 3.52 -9.98
C SER A 42 -14.40 2.04 -10.11
N PHE A 43 -13.45 1.15 -9.79
CA PHE A 43 -13.67 -0.30 -9.78
C PHE A 43 -14.81 -0.69 -8.84
N PHE A 44 -14.83 -0.16 -7.63
CA PHE A 44 -15.87 -0.52 -6.67
C PHE A 44 -17.24 0.08 -7.00
N GLU A 45 -17.31 1.24 -7.68
CA GLU A 45 -18.58 1.75 -8.21
C GLU A 45 -19.10 0.85 -9.34
N GLN A 46 -18.24 0.50 -10.31
CA GLN A 46 -18.64 -0.38 -11.42
C GLN A 46 -19.06 -1.77 -10.94
N ALA A 47 -18.41 -2.30 -9.90
CA ALA A 47 -18.79 -3.56 -9.29
C ALA A 47 -20.15 -3.47 -8.58
N ASP A 48 -20.46 -2.35 -7.93
CA ASP A 48 -21.76 -2.09 -7.31
C ASP A 48 -22.87 -2.03 -8.36
N ASP A 49 -22.65 -1.26 -9.43
CA ASP A 49 -23.57 -1.16 -10.58
C ASP A 49 -23.81 -2.52 -11.25
N SER A 50 -22.74 -3.33 -11.40
CA SER A 50 -22.82 -4.67 -11.98
C SER A 50 -23.65 -5.62 -11.11
N LEU A 51 -23.45 -5.59 -9.79
CA LEU A 51 -24.24 -6.39 -8.84
C LEU A 51 -25.70 -5.95 -8.81
N PHE A 52 -25.97 -4.65 -8.94
CA PHE A 52 -27.33 -4.12 -9.03
C PHE A 52 -28.02 -4.61 -10.31
N ALA A 53 -27.34 -4.50 -11.46
CA ALA A 53 -27.88 -4.97 -12.73
C ALA A 53 -28.12 -6.50 -12.75
N LEU A 54 -27.31 -7.28 -12.03
CA LEU A 54 -27.53 -8.72 -11.85
C LEU A 54 -28.74 -9.00 -10.95
N ALA A 55 -28.91 -8.23 -9.86
CA ALA A 55 -30.07 -8.34 -8.97
C ALA A 55 -31.40 -7.99 -9.67
N ASP A 56 -31.39 -6.96 -10.54
CA ASP A 56 -32.56 -6.55 -11.33
C ASP A 56 -32.97 -7.60 -12.37
N ARG A 57 -32.01 -8.38 -12.87
CA ARG A 57 -32.23 -9.41 -13.90
C ARG A 57 -32.31 -10.83 -13.32
N ALA A 58 -32.26 -10.97 -12.00
CA ALA A 58 -32.27 -12.26 -11.34
C ALA A 58 -33.57 -13.02 -11.65
N GLY A 59 -33.45 -14.29 -12.03
CA GLY A 59 -34.60 -15.15 -12.35
C GLY A 59 -35.34 -15.67 -11.12
N SER A 60 -34.78 -15.48 -9.92
CA SER A 60 -35.33 -15.94 -8.67
C SER A 60 -35.07 -14.96 -7.53
N ASN A 61 -35.95 -14.96 -6.53
CA ASN A 61 -35.77 -14.17 -5.30
C ASN A 61 -34.51 -14.57 -4.54
N GLN A 62 -34.11 -15.84 -4.65
CA GLN A 62 -32.89 -16.35 -4.01
C GLN A 62 -31.64 -15.73 -4.63
N ASP A 63 -31.55 -15.69 -5.96
CA ASP A 63 -30.42 -15.08 -6.66
C ASP A 63 -30.37 -13.57 -6.44
N GLN A 64 -31.53 -12.90 -6.47
CA GLN A 64 -31.62 -11.48 -6.18
C GLN A 64 -31.09 -11.15 -4.77
N THR A 65 -31.50 -11.94 -3.78
CA THR A 65 -31.02 -11.78 -2.40
C THR A 65 -29.51 -11.98 -2.32
N ALA A 66 -28.97 -12.99 -3.01
CA ALA A 66 -27.53 -13.25 -3.04
C ALA A 66 -26.73 -12.08 -3.64
N TYR A 67 -27.23 -11.45 -4.72
CA TYR A 67 -26.57 -10.27 -5.30
C TYR A 67 -26.61 -9.05 -4.38
N PHE A 68 -27.73 -8.81 -3.69
CA PHE A 68 -27.81 -7.72 -2.69
C PHE A 68 -26.91 -7.96 -1.49
N ASP A 69 -26.82 -9.20 -0.99
CA ASP A 69 -25.90 -9.56 0.08
C ASP A 69 -24.44 -9.36 -0.35
N ALA A 70 -24.08 -9.78 -1.56
CA ALA A 70 -22.75 -9.55 -2.12
C ALA A 70 -22.43 -8.06 -2.27
N MET A 71 -23.38 -7.24 -2.74
CA MET A 71 -23.24 -5.79 -2.85
C MET A 71 -23.04 -5.14 -1.48
N ARG A 72 -23.83 -5.55 -0.48
CA ARG A 72 -23.68 -5.07 0.89
C ARG A 72 -22.32 -5.41 1.46
N GLU A 73 -21.86 -6.65 1.29
CA GLU A 73 -20.54 -7.08 1.75
C GLU A 73 -19.41 -6.33 1.04
N LEU A 74 -19.55 -6.09 -0.26
CA LEU A 74 -18.60 -5.28 -1.05
C LEU A 74 -18.48 -3.87 -0.47
N ARG A 75 -19.61 -3.21 -0.19
CA ARG A 75 -19.64 -1.87 0.41
C ARG A 75 -18.99 -1.86 1.80
N LEU A 76 -19.27 -2.87 2.63
CA LEU A 76 -18.68 -3.00 3.97
C LEU A 76 -17.14 -3.16 3.91
N ARG A 77 -16.63 -3.96 2.97
CA ARG A 77 -15.19 -4.26 2.86
C ARG A 77 -14.40 -3.27 2.00
N ARG A 78 -15.07 -2.42 1.21
CA ARG A 78 -14.47 -1.47 0.26
C ARG A 78 -13.28 -0.71 0.85
N LYS A 79 -13.46 -0.13 2.04
CA LYS A 79 -12.41 0.65 2.73
C LYS A 79 -11.21 -0.22 3.11
N ALA A 80 -11.45 -1.38 3.68
CA ALA A 80 -10.39 -2.29 4.11
C ALA A 80 -9.57 -2.76 2.91
N MET A 81 -10.22 -3.19 1.82
CA MET A 81 -9.53 -3.60 0.59
C MET A 81 -8.70 -2.46 -0.01
N THR A 82 -9.27 -1.26 -0.09
CA THR A 82 -8.55 -0.08 -0.62
C THR A 82 -7.30 0.22 0.20
N VAL A 83 -7.41 0.21 1.53
CA VAL A 83 -6.28 0.45 2.43
C VAL A 83 -5.21 -0.64 2.26
N SER A 84 -5.59 -1.91 2.21
CA SER A 84 -4.64 -3.03 2.05
C SER A 84 -3.83 -2.91 0.75
N VAL A 85 -4.48 -2.55 -0.37
CA VAL A 85 -3.78 -2.38 -1.65
C VAL A 85 -2.79 -1.20 -1.60
N LEU A 86 -3.20 -0.05 -1.04
CA LEU A 86 -2.31 1.12 -0.90
C LEU A 86 -1.14 0.85 0.07
N GLN A 87 -1.38 0.10 1.14
CA GLN A 87 -0.34 -0.33 2.08
C GLN A 87 0.68 -1.25 1.41
N TYR A 88 0.22 -2.23 0.64
CA TYR A 88 1.10 -3.15 -0.09
C TYR A 88 2.03 -2.40 -1.06
N VAL A 89 1.47 -1.47 -1.86
CA VAL A 89 2.28 -0.65 -2.77
C VAL A 89 3.28 0.21 -1.99
N SER A 90 2.85 0.88 -0.93
CA SER A 90 3.74 1.69 -0.09
C SER A 90 4.88 0.85 0.51
N GLN A 91 4.59 -0.37 0.97
CA GLN A 91 5.60 -1.30 1.47
C GLN A 91 6.59 -1.70 0.37
N ALA A 92 6.10 -2.03 -0.84
CA ALA A 92 6.95 -2.41 -1.96
C ALA A 92 7.96 -1.29 -2.30
N PHE A 93 7.54 -0.02 -2.30
CA PHE A 93 8.46 1.11 -2.44
C PHE A 93 9.51 1.15 -1.33
N ASN A 94 9.12 0.96 -0.07
CA ASN A 94 10.05 0.97 1.06
C ASN A 94 11.06 -0.20 1.01
N GLU A 95 10.71 -1.31 0.34
CA GLU A 95 11.57 -2.48 0.19
C GLU A 95 12.56 -2.40 -0.96
N LEU A 96 12.30 -1.61 -2.01
CA LEU A 96 13.25 -1.36 -3.11
C LEU A 96 14.65 -0.95 -2.61
N GLY A 97 14.68 -0.30 -1.45
CA GLY A 97 15.88 0.13 -0.79
C GLY A 97 16.73 -0.89 -0.06
N LYS A 98 16.16 -2.06 0.19
CA LYS A 98 16.85 -3.13 0.91
C LYS A 98 17.69 -3.99 -0.04
N PHE A 99 17.69 -3.69 -1.34
CA PHE A 99 18.49 -4.41 -2.33
C PHE A 99 19.99 -4.23 -2.04
N LYS A 100 20.62 -5.29 -1.52
CA LYS A 100 22.07 -5.43 -1.48
C LYS A 100 22.48 -6.19 -2.74
N PRO A 101 23.16 -5.56 -3.72
CA PRO A 101 23.75 -6.32 -4.80
C PRO A 101 24.76 -7.31 -4.21
N ALA A 102 24.66 -8.59 -4.59
CA ALA A 102 25.70 -9.56 -4.28
C ALA A 102 27.00 -9.04 -4.91
N ARG A 103 28.03 -8.80 -4.09
CA ARG A 103 29.35 -8.45 -4.59
C ARG A 103 29.89 -9.67 -5.36
N SER A 104 30.11 -9.49 -6.68
CA SER A 104 31.01 -10.35 -7.46
C SER A 104 32.44 -10.22 -6.97
#